data_AF-A0A7S1X515-F1
#
_entry.id   AF-A0A7S1X515-F1
#
_cell.length_a   1.000
_cell.length_b   1.000
_cell.length_c   1.000
_cell.angle_alpha   90.00
_cell.angle_beta   90.00
_cell.angle_gamma   90.00
#
_symmetry.space_group_name_H-M   'P 1'
#
loop_
_entity.id
_entity.type
_entity.pdbx_description
1 polymer ?
#
loop_
_entity_poly.entity_id
_entity_poly.type
_entity_poly.pdbx_seq_one_letter_code
_entity_poly.pdbx_strand_id
1 'polypeptide(L)'
;SVFWLPLMQKWVDDGESIRAVACDLRGYSPKAAPSNSSSYVYEKLVTDVYAIADAAGFNDFHLVGHDHGAGLGWLTAATDGRVDGQQRVMSWTGMSVPHPDALSAVLYGPGAIEAQVVRPYD
;
A
#
# COMPACT_ATOMS: atom_id res chain seq x y z
N SER A 1 7.22 10.66 -4.79
CA SER A 1 7.41 9.33 -5.37
C SER A 1 7.56 9.40 -6.89
N VAL A 2 8.81 9.53 -7.36
CA VAL A 2 9.15 9.64 -8.80
C VAL A 2 8.83 8.38 -9.61
N PHE A 3 8.70 7.23 -8.94
CA PHE A 3 8.41 5.94 -9.56
C PHE A 3 7.11 5.93 -10.37
N TRP A 4 6.07 6.66 -9.91
CA TRP A 4 4.76 6.67 -10.56
C TRP A 4 4.65 7.70 -11.69
N LEU A 5 5.64 8.57 -11.87
CA LEU A 5 5.57 9.65 -12.87
C LEU A 5 5.35 9.12 -14.30
N PRO A 6 6.02 8.04 -14.78
CA PRO A 6 5.75 7.53 -16.12
C PRO A 6 4.31 7.05 -16.31
N LEU A 7 3.72 6.40 -15.30
CA LEU A 7 2.33 5.94 -15.37
C LEU A 7 1.35 7.12 -15.38
N MET A 8 1.57 8.11 -14.50
CA MET A 8 0.74 9.30 -14.44
C MET A 8 0.86 10.14 -15.72
N GLN A 9 2.06 10.26 -16.28
CA GLN A 9 2.27 10.93 -17.57
C GLN A 9 1.55 10.20 -18.69
N LYS A 10 1.60 8.87 -18.71
CA LYS A 10 0.85 8.08 -19.70
C LYS A 10 -0.66 8.37 -19.65
N TRP A 11 -1.26 8.50 -18.47
CA TRP A 11 -2.68 8.87 -18.35
C TRP A 11 -2.96 10.25 -18.96
N VAL A 12 -2.08 11.23 -18.73
CA VAL A 12 -2.20 12.55 -19.36
C VAL A 12 -2.10 12.45 -20.88
N ASP A 13 -1.11 11.71 -21.38
CA ASP A 13 -0.86 11.56 -22.82
C ASP A 13 -2.02 10.83 -23.54
N ASP A 14 -2.63 9.85 -22.88
CA ASP A 14 -3.79 9.11 -23.38
C ASP A 14 -5.10 9.93 -23.28
N GLY A 15 -5.08 11.12 -22.65
CA GLY A 15 -6.26 11.97 -22.47
C GLY A 15 -7.20 11.52 -21.34
N GLU A 16 -6.71 10.72 -20.40
CA GLU A 16 -7.48 10.24 -19.26
C GLU A 16 -7.72 11.37 -18.25
N SER A 17 -8.97 11.52 -17.81
CA SER A 17 -9.35 12.52 -16.80
C SER A 17 -9.24 11.94 -15.38
N ILE A 18 -8.02 11.64 -14.95
CA ILE A 18 -7.73 11.04 -13.62
C ILE A 18 -7.08 12.08 -12.71
N ARG A 19 -7.64 12.25 -11.49
CA ARG A 19 -7.00 12.98 -10.40
C ARG A 19 -6.23 12.00 -9.52
N ALA A 20 -4.90 12.00 -9.61
CA ALA A 20 -4.05 11.07 -8.86
C ALA A 20 -2.97 11.79 -8.03
N VAL A 21 -2.58 11.18 -6.91
CA VAL A 21 -1.48 11.62 -6.06
C VAL A 21 -0.54 10.45 -5.80
N ALA A 22 0.75 10.65 -6.05
CA ALA A 22 1.82 9.70 -5.78
C ALA A 22 2.64 10.15 -4.57
N CYS A 23 2.50 9.46 -3.46
CA CYS A 23 3.03 9.89 -2.16
C CYS A 23 4.38 9.25 -1.86
N ASP A 24 5.24 9.97 -1.14
CA ASP A 24 6.38 9.35 -0.46
C ASP A 24 5.92 8.87 0.92
N LEU A 25 6.08 7.58 1.19
CA LEU A 25 5.81 7.04 2.53
C LEU A 25 6.75 7.69 3.56
N ARG A 26 6.33 7.72 4.84
CA ARG A 26 7.22 8.13 5.92
C ARG A 26 8.56 7.38 5.83
N GLY A 27 9.66 8.07 6.10
CA GLY A 27 11.03 7.57 5.91
C GLY A 27 11.62 7.92 4.55
N TYR A 28 10.81 8.03 3.49
CA TYR A 28 11.27 8.45 2.16
C TYR A 28 11.28 9.96 1.97
N SER A 29 10.48 10.70 2.75
CA SER A 29 10.48 12.16 2.74
C SER A 29 11.41 12.72 3.84
N PRO A 30 12.35 13.64 3.52
CA PRO A 30 13.29 14.20 4.49
C PRO A 30 12.64 14.83 5.74
N LYS A 31 11.43 15.38 5.59
CA LYS A 31 10.69 16.03 6.69
C LYS A 31 9.73 15.10 7.42
N ALA A 32 9.58 13.86 6.96
CA ALA A 32 8.69 12.86 7.53
C ALA A 32 9.44 11.53 7.70
N ALA A 33 10.64 11.57 8.28
CA ALA A 33 11.50 10.40 8.52
C ALA A 33 11.87 10.28 10.01
N PRO A 34 10.95 9.78 10.88
CA PRO A 34 11.24 9.55 12.29
C PRO A 34 12.42 8.57 12.46
N SER A 35 13.27 8.78 13.46
CA SER A 35 14.44 7.90 13.70
C SER A 35 14.08 6.56 14.35
N ASN A 36 12.95 6.49 15.06
CA ASN A 36 12.54 5.30 15.79
C ASN A 36 11.81 4.30 14.87
N SER A 37 12.28 3.05 14.82
CA SER A 37 11.72 1.97 14.01
C SER A 37 10.25 1.68 14.34
N SER A 38 9.82 1.86 15.60
CA SER A 38 8.41 1.71 16.00
C SER A 38 7.47 2.73 15.35
N SER A 39 8.00 3.76 14.68
CA SER A 39 7.22 4.69 13.86
C SER A 39 6.82 4.11 12.50
N TYR A 40 7.34 2.95 12.10
CA TYR A 40 7.16 2.34 10.78
C TYR A 40 6.32 1.05 10.80
N VAL A 41 5.61 0.79 11.90
CA VAL A 41 4.65 -0.32 11.97
C VAL A 41 3.45 -0.06 11.05
N TYR A 42 2.90 -1.13 10.46
CA TYR A 42 1.91 -1.02 9.40
C TYR A 42 0.64 -0.29 9.82
N GLU A 43 0.22 -0.39 11.07
CA GLU A 43 -0.95 0.32 11.61
C GLU A 43 -0.78 1.83 11.46
N LYS A 44 0.44 2.35 11.70
CA LYS A 44 0.75 3.77 11.51
C LYS A 44 0.88 4.13 10.03
N LEU A 45 1.38 3.23 9.19
CA LEU A 45 1.45 3.46 7.75
C LEU A 45 0.05 3.54 7.12
N VAL A 46 -0.89 2.70 7.58
CA VAL A 46 -2.29 2.75 7.13
C VAL A 46 -2.90 4.12 7.47
N THR A 47 -2.64 4.65 8.69
CA THR A 47 -3.13 5.98 9.05
C THR A 47 -2.59 7.10 8.15
N ASP A 48 -1.37 6.96 7.62
CA ASP A 48 -0.83 7.94 6.67
C ASP A 48 -1.57 7.94 5.34
N VAL A 49 -1.96 6.76 4.83
CA VAL A 49 -2.69 6.67 3.56
C VAL A 49 -3.96 7.50 3.63
N TYR A 50 -4.74 7.34 4.70
CA TYR A 50 -5.96 8.12 4.92
C TYR A 50 -5.68 9.60 5.20
N ALA A 51 -4.68 9.92 6.02
CA ALA A 51 -4.33 11.32 6.29
C ALA A 51 -3.88 12.06 5.02
N ILE A 52 -3.18 11.39 4.11
CA ILE A 52 -2.80 11.96 2.82
C ILE A 52 -4.03 12.09 1.91
N ALA A 53 -4.92 11.10 1.88
CA ALA A 53 -6.18 11.20 1.14
C ALA A 53 -7.00 12.41 1.61
N ASP A 54 -7.10 12.63 2.93
CA ASP A 54 -7.78 13.79 3.52
C ASP A 54 -7.11 15.10 3.14
N ALA A 55 -5.78 15.19 3.28
CA ALA A 55 -5.02 16.38 2.92
C ALA A 55 -5.10 16.70 1.41
N ALA A 56 -5.25 15.67 0.58
CA ALA A 56 -5.46 15.79 -0.85
C ALA A 56 -6.95 15.93 -1.21
N GLY A 57 -7.88 15.93 -0.26
CA GLY A 57 -9.31 16.14 -0.51
C GLY A 57 -9.99 14.98 -1.27
N PHE A 58 -9.54 13.75 -1.08
CA PHE A 58 -10.22 12.54 -1.58
C PHE A 58 -11.13 11.98 -0.48
N ASN A 59 -12.44 12.03 -0.67
CA ASN A 59 -13.37 11.37 0.25
C ASN A 59 -13.34 9.84 0.07
N ASP A 60 -13.31 9.40 -1.18
CA ASP A 60 -13.08 8.03 -1.62
C ASP A 60 -11.97 8.01 -2.69
N PHE A 61 -11.35 6.86 -2.89
CA PHE A 61 -10.25 6.71 -3.84
C PHE A 61 -10.02 5.26 -4.27
N HIS A 62 -9.45 5.12 -5.46
CA HIS A 62 -8.81 3.88 -5.91
C HIS A 62 -7.37 3.84 -5.41
N LEU A 63 -6.97 2.72 -4.81
CA LEU A 63 -5.63 2.57 -4.25
C LEU A 63 -4.77 1.70 -5.19
N VAL A 64 -3.53 2.15 -5.43
CA VAL A 64 -2.55 1.45 -6.26
C VAL A 64 -1.24 1.36 -5.50
N GLY A 65 -0.59 0.20 -5.50
CA GLY A 65 0.67 0.02 -4.79
C GLY A 65 1.53 -1.11 -5.33
N HIS A 66 2.82 -1.00 -5.04
CA HIS A 66 3.86 -1.89 -5.49
C HIS A 66 4.83 -2.16 -4.33
N ASP A 67 5.39 -3.37 -4.25
CA ASP A 67 6.39 -3.73 -3.23
C ASP A 67 5.86 -3.50 -1.79
N HIS A 68 6.57 -2.79 -0.91
CA HIS A 68 6.06 -2.39 0.41
C HIS A 68 4.71 -1.67 0.34
N GLY A 69 4.47 -0.86 -0.70
CA GLY A 69 3.19 -0.22 -0.95
C GLY A 69 2.07 -1.20 -1.31
N ALA A 70 2.40 -2.36 -1.89
CA ALA A 70 1.44 -3.43 -2.13
C ALA A 70 1.08 -4.19 -0.85
N GLY A 71 2.06 -4.51 0.01
CA GLY A 71 1.79 -5.05 1.34
C GLY A 71 0.91 -4.10 2.17
N LEU A 72 1.19 -2.80 2.11
CA LEU A 72 0.43 -1.78 2.82
C LEU A 72 -0.99 -1.63 2.26
N GLY A 73 -1.14 -1.70 0.94
CA GLY A 73 -2.43 -1.60 0.27
C GLY A 73 -3.39 -2.71 0.67
N TRP A 74 -2.91 -3.96 0.83
CA TRP A 74 -3.73 -5.07 1.33
C TRP A 74 -4.28 -4.79 2.73
N LEU A 75 -3.43 -4.34 3.66
CA LEU A 75 -3.86 -3.98 5.00
C LEU A 75 -4.84 -2.79 4.97
N THR A 76 -4.53 -1.76 4.19
CA THR A 76 -5.38 -0.56 4.06
C THR A 76 -6.77 -0.91 3.52
N ALA A 77 -6.84 -1.75 2.48
CA ALA A 77 -8.11 -2.19 1.91
C ALA A 77 -8.92 -3.11 2.85
N ALA A 78 -8.23 -3.85 3.74
CA ALA A 78 -8.87 -4.71 4.73
C ALA A 78 -9.31 -3.95 6.00
N THR A 79 -8.69 -2.81 6.31
CA THR A 79 -9.07 -2.01 7.49
C THR A 79 -10.43 -1.34 7.30
N ASP A 80 -11.21 -1.26 8.38
CA ASP A 80 -12.53 -0.60 8.42
C ASP A 80 -12.40 0.94 8.39
N GLY A 81 -11.61 1.47 7.45
CA GLY A 81 -11.32 2.90 7.25
C GLY A 81 -12.53 3.71 6.76
N ARG A 82 -13.70 3.40 7.32
CA ARG A 82 -14.97 4.03 7.04
C ARG A 82 -15.09 5.35 7.79
N VAL A 83 -15.55 6.36 7.08
CA VAL A 83 -16.08 7.60 7.67
C VAL A 83 -17.59 7.52 7.49
N ASP A 84 -18.35 7.68 8.56
CA ASP A 84 -19.82 7.60 8.56
C ASP A 84 -20.40 6.31 7.93
N GLY A 85 -19.66 5.18 8.08
CA GLY A 85 -20.07 3.87 7.56
C GLY A 85 -19.80 3.65 6.06
N GLN A 86 -19.16 4.59 5.36
CA GLN A 86 -18.81 4.43 3.94
C GLN A 86 -17.37 3.95 3.74
N GLN A 87 -17.20 2.90 2.92
CA GLN A 87 -15.90 2.42 2.45
C GLN A 87 -15.20 3.51 1.62
N ARG A 88 -13.99 3.94 2.03
CA ARG A 88 -13.21 4.96 1.31
C ARG A 88 -12.35 4.38 0.19
N VAL A 89 -11.88 3.14 0.33
CA VAL A 89 -11.11 2.45 -0.71
C VAL A 89 -12.10 1.78 -1.67
N MET A 90 -12.25 2.34 -2.87
CA MET A 90 -13.23 1.87 -3.86
C MET A 90 -12.74 0.63 -4.61
N SER A 91 -11.44 0.58 -4.91
CA SER A 91 -10.76 -0.60 -5.44
C SER A 91 -9.29 -0.60 -5.05
N TRP A 92 -8.68 -1.78 -5.10
CA TRP A 92 -7.28 -2.00 -4.79
C TRP A 92 -6.57 -2.72 -5.94
N THR A 93 -5.47 -2.15 -6.42
CA THR A 93 -4.58 -2.77 -7.41
C THR A 93 -3.17 -2.90 -6.84
N GLY A 94 -2.81 -4.12 -6.44
CA GLY A 94 -1.47 -4.46 -5.96
C GLY A 94 -0.58 -5.05 -7.05
N MET A 95 0.70 -4.67 -7.06
CA MET A 95 1.74 -5.25 -7.92
C MET A 95 2.90 -5.81 -7.10
N SER A 96 3.56 -6.84 -7.63
CA SER A 96 4.73 -7.54 -7.06
C SER A 96 4.45 -8.36 -5.78
N VAL A 97 3.61 -7.88 -4.87
CA VAL A 97 3.34 -8.56 -3.58
C VAL A 97 1.91 -9.12 -3.53
N PRO A 98 1.74 -10.45 -3.36
CA PRO A 98 0.43 -11.08 -3.21
C PRO A 98 -0.20 -10.80 -1.85
N HIS A 99 -1.46 -11.21 -1.66
CA HIS A 99 -2.14 -11.09 -0.37
C HIS A 99 -1.32 -11.78 0.75
N PRO A 100 -1.05 -11.11 1.89
CA PRO A 100 -0.20 -11.66 2.94
C PRO A 100 -0.65 -13.03 3.47
N ASP A 101 -1.95 -13.23 3.73
CA ASP A 101 -2.45 -14.52 4.23
C ASP A 101 -2.35 -15.64 3.19
N ALA A 102 -2.59 -15.34 1.91
CA ALA A 102 -2.44 -16.32 0.84
C ALA A 102 -0.96 -16.69 0.66
N LEU A 103 -0.05 -15.71 0.75
CA LEU A 103 1.39 -15.94 0.75
C LEU A 103 1.81 -16.81 1.93
N SER A 104 1.33 -16.49 3.13
CA SER A 104 1.60 -17.27 4.33
C SER A 104 1.13 -18.72 4.18
N ALA A 105 -0.07 -18.93 3.63
CA ALA A 105 -0.61 -20.27 3.39
C ALA A 105 0.25 -21.10 2.43
N VAL A 106 0.85 -20.50 1.39
CA VAL A 106 1.72 -21.23 0.46
C VAL A 106 3.16 -21.37 0.94
N LEU A 107 3.63 -20.53 1.84
CA LEU A 107 4.98 -20.64 2.42
C LEU A 107 5.03 -21.56 3.64
N TYR A 108 3.95 -21.62 4.43
CA TYR A 108 3.94 -22.31 5.72
C TYR A 108 2.79 -23.30 5.90
N GLY A 109 1.83 -23.33 4.97
CA GLY A 109 0.67 -24.23 5.04
C GLY A 109 0.95 -25.65 4.51
N PRO A 110 -0.08 -26.52 4.49
CA PRO A 110 0.06 -27.93 4.11
C PRO A 110 0.55 -28.17 2.68
N GLY A 111 0.43 -27.18 1.79
CA GLY A 111 0.91 -27.23 0.41
C GLY A 111 2.25 -26.51 0.19
N ALA A 112 2.98 -26.18 1.26
CA ALA A 112 4.22 -25.43 1.14
C ALA A 112 5.29 -26.20 0.37
N ILE A 113 5.94 -25.52 -0.57
CA ILE A 113 7.06 -26.06 -1.33
C ILE A 113 8.30 -25.94 -0.45
N GLU A 114 8.83 -27.07 0.02
CA GLU A 114 9.94 -27.10 0.99
C GLU A 114 11.15 -26.25 0.56
N ALA A 115 11.49 -26.25 -0.74
CA ALA A 115 12.58 -25.45 -1.29
C ALA A 115 12.38 -23.92 -1.19
N GLN A 116 11.15 -23.45 -0.93
CA GLN A 116 10.79 -22.05 -0.75
C GLN A 116 10.56 -21.68 0.72
N VAL A 117 10.61 -22.65 1.64
CA VAL A 117 10.49 -22.41 3.07
C VAL A 117 11.85 -21.96 3.60
N VAL A 118 11.96 -20.70 4.01
CA VAL A 118 13.13 -20.23 4.75
C VAL A 118 13.00 -20.77 6.18
N ARG A 119 13.73 -21.84 6.49
CA ARG A 119 13.87 -22.31 7.87
C ARG A 119 14.66 -21.26 8.64
N PRO A 120 14.22 -20.79 9.83
CA PRO A 120 15.13 -20.09 10.72
C PRO A 120 16.30 -21.04 10.99
N TYR A 121 17.54 -20.53 10.92
CA TYR A 121 18.73 -21.30 11.28
C TYR A 121 18.50 -22.03 12.61
N ASP A 122 18.80 -23.33 12.61
CA ASP A 122 18.72 -24.23 13.77
C ASP A 122 19.54 -23.71 14.97
#